data_AF-A0A1Q7IDF3-F1
#
_entry.id   AF-A0A1Q7IDF3-F1
#
_cell.length_a   1.000
_cell.length_b   1.000
_cell.length_c   1.000
_cell.angle_alpha   90.00
_cell.angle_beta   90.00
_cell.angle_gamma   90.00
#
_symmetry.space_group_name_H-M   'P 1'
#
loop_
_entity.id
_entity.type
_entity.pdbx_description
1 polymer ?
#
loop_
_entity_poly.entity_id
_entity_poly.type
_entity_poly.pdbx_seq_one_letter_code
_entity_poly.pdbx_strand_id
1 'polypeptide(L)' 'MITIPAKIRQKYGFKQGSKLEFIDTEEGILLVPVKTLRELRGAFKSHEKIIRQAIKEMEREHREEART' A
#
# COMPACT_ATOMS: atom_id res chain seq x y z
N MET A 1 21.28 -12.81 8.40
CA MET A 1 20.59 -11.63 8.97
C MET A 1 21.02 -10.41 8.19
N ILE A 2 20.09 -9.68 7.57
CA ILE A 2 20.40 -8.46 6.80
C ILE A 2 20.08 -7.26 7.68
N THR A 3 21.01 -6.31 7.78
CA THR A 3 20.83 -5.09 8.57
C THR A 3 20.54 -3.92 7.64
N ILE A 4 19.32 -3.37 7.72
CA ILE A 4 18.96 -2.14 6.99
C ILE A 4 19.50 -0.94 7.76
N PRO A 5 20.30 -0.04 7.16
CA PRO A 5 20.84 1.14 7.84
C PRO A 5 19.76 2.06 8.43
N ALA A 6 20.06 2.69 9.58
CA ALA A 6 19.09 3.51 10.32
C ALA A 6 18.47 4.65 9.48
N LYS A 7 19.27 5.31 8.64
CA LYS A 7 18.80 6.38 7.73
C LYS A 7 17.72 5.88 6.77
N ILE A 8 17.88 4.66 6.23
CA ILE A 8 16.92 4.06 5.30
C ILE A 8 15.65 3.65 6.06
N ARG A 9 15.78 3.04 7.25
CA ARG A 9 14.62 2.69 8.08
C ARG A 9 13.76 3.90 8.42
N GLN A 10 14.38 5.01 8.80
CA GLN A 10 13.67 6.25 9.11
C GLN A 10 12.99 6.84 7.88
N LYS A 11 13.70 6.93 6.75
CA LYS A 11 13.17 7.49 5.50
C LYS A 11 11.90 6.76 5.03
N TYR A 12 11.88 5.43 5.10
CA TYR A 12 10.76 4.62 4.61
C TYR A 12 9.81 4.14 5.73
N GLY A 13 10.04 4.57 6.97
CA GLY A 13 9.19 4.25 8.11
C GLY A 13 9.18 2.77 8.50
N PHE A 14 10.28 2.05 8.30
CA PHE A 14 10.44 0.67 8.75
C PHE A 14 10.55 0.62 10.28
N LYS A 15 9.63 -0.10 10.91
CA LYS A 15 9.61 -0.33 12.36
C LYS A 15 10.01 -1.77 12.67
N GLN A 16 10.34 -2.03 13.92
CA GLN A 16 10.55 -3.41 14.36
C GLN A 16 9.28 -4.21 14.13
N GLY A 17 9.41 -5.40 13.50
CA GLY A 17 8.27 -6.24 13.12
C GLY A 17 7.55 -5.83 11.83
N SER A 18 8.01 -4.79 11.11
CA SER A 18 7.50 -4.49 9.77
C SER A 18 7.72 -5.67 8.82
N LYS A 19 6.69 -5.99 8.03
CA LYS A 19 6.78 -6.97 6.94
C LYS A 19 7.28 -6.29 5.68
N LEU A 20 8.21 -6.95 4.99
CA LEU A 20 8.77 -6.50 3.72
C LEU A 20 8.58 -7.60 2.70
N GLU A 21 8.16 -7.20 1.50
CA GLU A 21 8.19 -8.01 0.31
C GLU A 21 9.47 -7.73 -0.46
N PHE A 22 10.09 -8.79 -0.96
CA PHE A 22 11.33 -8.74 -1.72
C PHE A 22 10.98 -9.09 -3.16
N ILE A 23 11.22 -8.15 -4.06
CA ILE A 23 10.96 -8.31 -5.48
C ILE A 23 12.30 -8.31 -6.19
N ASP A 24 12.57 -9.38 -6.92
CA ASP A 24 13.77 -9.49 -7.76
C ASP A 24 13.55 -8.70 -9.04
N THR A 25 14.45 -7.78 -9.34
CA THR A 25 14.41 -6.94 -10.54
C THR A 25 15.78 -6.97 -11.23
N GLU A 26 15.85 -6.57 -12.50
CA GLU A 26 17.11 -6.55 -13.26
C GLU A 26 18.19 -5.64 -12.63
N GLU A 27 17.75 -4.61 -11.90
CA GLU A 27 18.62 -3.62 -11.25
C GLU A 27 18.99 -4.02 -9.81
N GLY A 28 18.32 -5.03 -9.25
CA GLY A 28 18.58 -5.56 -7.92
C GLY A 28 17.30 -5.93 -7.15
N ILE A 29 17.40 -5.98 -5.82
CA ILE A 29 16.27 -6.37 -4.98
C ILE A 29 15.52 -5.13 -4.50
N LEU A 30 14.25 -5.03 -4.88
CA LEU A 30 13.34 -4.00 -4.37
C LEU A 30 12.69 -4.47 -3.06
N LEU A 31 12.75 -3.60 -2.04
CA LEU A 31 12.17 -3.83 -0.72
C LEU A 31 10.89 -3.02 -0.57
N VAL A 32 9.74 -3.69 -0.54
CA VAL A 32 8.43 -3.04 -0.44
C VAL A 32 7.82 -3.25 0.95
N PRO A 33 7.48 -2.19 1.70
CA PRO A 33 6.77 -2.34 2.98
C PRO A 33 5.34 -2.81 2.77
N VAL A 34 5.01 -3.95 3.35
CA VAL A 34 3.64 -4.47 3.37
C VAL A 34 2.89 -3.80 4.52
N LYS A 35 1.92 -2.94 4.17
CA LYS A 35 1.04 -2.26 5.13
C LYS A 35 -0.18 -3.12 5.46
N THR A 36 -0.54 -3.18 6.72
CA THR A 36 -1.80 -3.78 7.16
C THR A 36 -2.97 -2.83 6.93
N LEU A 37 -4.19 -3.36 6.84
CA LEU A 37 -5.42 -2.53 6.76
C LEU A 37 -5.52 -1.52 7.92
N ARG A 38 -5.03 -1.90 9.11
CA ARG A 38 -5.02 -1.02 10.29
C ARG A 38 -4.09 0.18 10.09
N GLU A 39 -2.93 -0.02 9.47
CA GLU A 39 -1.97 1.06 9.16
C GLU A 39 -2.48 1.98 8.03
N LEU A 40 -3.31 1.47 7.14
CA LEU A 40 -3.92 2.26 6.07
C LEU A 40 -5.14 3.08 6.53
N ARG A 41 -5.60 2.90 7.77
CA ARG A 41 -6.77 3.63 8.29
C ARG A 41 -6.52 5.14 8.22
N GLY A 42 -7.37 5.83 7.46
CA GLY A 42 -7.30 7.29 7.31
C GLY A 42 -6.22 7.77 6.34
N ALA A 43 -5.56 6.87 5.60
CA ALA A 43 -4.56 7.23 4.58
C ALA A 43 -5.08 8.26 3.56
N PHE A 44 -6.40 8.25 3.31
CA PHE A 44 -7.05 9.14 2.36
C PHE A 44 -7.96 10.19 3.00
N LYS A 45 -7.80 10.49 4.29
CA LYS A 45 -8.70 11.40 5.02
C LYS A 45 -8.81 12.79 4.35
N SER A 46 -7.71 13.32 3.83
CA SER A 46 -7.70 14.62 3.12
C SER A 46 -8.44 14.60 1.78
N HIS A 47 -8.63 13.42 1.18
CA HIS A 47 -9.26 13.24 -0.13
C HIS A 47 -10.54 12.40 -0.03
N GLU A 48 -11.18 12.38 1.15
CA GLU A 48 -12.27 11.46 1.46
C GLU A 48 -13.41 11.52 0.44
N LYS A 49 -13.83 12.72 0.03
CA LYS A 49 -14.94 12.90 -0.91
C LYS A 49 -14.65 12.27 -2.28
N ILE A 50 -13.46 12.52 -2.82
CA ILE A 50 -13.04 12.02 -4.14
C ILE A 50 -12.93 10.50 -4.11
N ILE A 51 -12.29 9.94 -3.07
CA ILE A 51 -12.12 8.49 -2.92
C ILE A 51 -13.46 7.79 -2.75
N ARG A 52 -14.38 8.35 -1.94
CA ARG A 52 -15.73 7.79 -1.80
C ARG A 52 -16.51 7.80 -3.11
N GLN A 53 -16.34 8.82 -3.94
CA GLN A 53 -16.99 8.88 -5.25
C GLN A 53 -16.42 7.81 -6.19
N ALA A 54 -15.10 7.70 -6.28
CA ALA A 54 -14.44 6.67 -7.08
C ALA A 54 -14.86 5.24 -6.67
N ILE A 55 -14.99 4.98 -5.36
CA ILE A 55 -15.50 3.69 -4.85
C ILE A 55 -16.92 3.43 -5.34
N LYS A 56 -17.81 4.43 -5.30
CA LYS A 56 -19.19 4.26 -5.77
C LYS A 56 -19.28 3.98 -7.26
N GLU A 57 -18.41 4.61 -8.05
CA GLU A 57 -18.35 4.44 -9.51
C GLU A 57 -17.87 3.03 -9.86
N MET A 58 -16.75 2.58 -9.27
CA MET A 58 -16.26 1.20 -9.46
C MET A 58 -17.30 0.15 -9.05
N GLU A 59 -17.98 0.35 -7.92
CA GLU A 59 -19.05 -0.55 -7.47
C GLU A 59 -20.25 -0.59 -8.43
N ARG A 60 -20.53 0.51 -9.14
CA ARG A 60 -21.58 0.53 -10.17
C ARG A 60 -21.17 -0.27 -11.39
N GLU A 61 -19.94 -0.06 -11.87
CA GLU A 61 -19.37 -0.77 -13.03
C GLU A 61 -19.34 -2.29 -12.80
N HIS A 62 -18.81 -2.75 -11.65
CA HIS A 62 -18.80 -4.18 -11.31
C HIS A 62 -20.21 -4.82 -11.28
N ARG A 63 -21.24 -4.07 -10.87
CA ARG A 63 -22.63 -4.56 -10.88
C ARG A 63 -23.21 -4.66 -12.29
N GLU A 64 -22.80 -3.79 -13.20
CA GLU A 64 -23.21 -3.82 -14.60
C GLU A 64 -22.52 -4.98 -15.33
N GLU A 65 -21.23 -5.17 -15.10
CA GLU A 65 -20.46 -6.32 -15.61
C GLU A 65 -21.02 -7.65 -15.11
N ALA A 66 -21.35 -7.78 -13.82
CA ALA A 66 -21.92 -9.02 -13.28
C ALA A 66 -23.32 -9.38 -13.81
N ARG A 67 -23.99 -8.45 -14.51
CA ARG A 67 -25.31 -8.66 -15.14
C ARG A 67 -25.22 -9.02 -16.62
N THR A 68 -24.03 -8.91 -17.22
CA THR A 68 -23.74 -9.25 -18.61
C THR A 68 -23.23 -10.69 -18.70
#